data_AF-A3VAN4-F1
#
_entry.id   AF-A3VAN4-F1
#
_cell.length_a   1.000
_cell.length_b   1.000
_cell.length_c   1.000
_cell.angle_alpha   90.00
_cell.angle_beta   90.00
_cell.angle_gamma   90.00
#
_symmetry.space_group_name_H-M   'P 1'
#
loop_
_entity.id
_entity.type
_entity.pdbx_description
1 polymer ?
#
loop_
_entity_poly.entity_id
_entity_poly.type
_entity_poly.pdbx_seq_one_letter_code
_entity_poly.pdbx_strand_id
1 'polypeptide(L)'
;MPTETELRTLLTIGEPSRTGDDPRLAGLSDLARQMGDVPPDKDAPVREVLARMGDNWSALILKVLATGTYRHATLKRVIAALSAERDISQRMLTLRLRALERDGFVARREHDTVPPRVDYALTDLGRGLAGELDRVIRWIEANSAEVEAARARFGE
;
A
#
# COMPACT_ATOMS: atom_id res chain seq x y z
N MET A 1 0.78 23.94 -4.50
CA MET A 1 0.41 23.09 -5.65
C MET A 1 0.82 23.79 -6.93
N PRO A 2 1.28 23.06 -7.96
CA PRO A 2 1.67 23.67 -9.22
C PRO A 2 0.47 24.33 -9.90
N THR A 3 0.68 25.52 -10.42
CA THR A 3 -0.26 26.28 -11.24
C THR A 3 -0.37 25.69 -12.64
N GLU A 4 -1.46 25.98 -13.35
CA GLU A 4 -1.64 25.57 -14.74
C GLU A 4 -0.49 26.06 -15.64
N THR A 5 0.04 27.26 -15.38
CA THR A 5 1.20 27.83 -16.07
C THR A 5 2.48 27.02 -15.85
N GLU A 6 2.73 26.58 -14.62
CA GLU A 6 3.86 25.70 -14.29
C GLU A 6 3.69 24.32 -14.96
N LEU A 7 2.48 23.75 -14.96
CA LEU A 7 2.17 22.49 -15.65
C LEU A 7 2.38 22.60 -17.17
N ARG A 8 1.91 23.67 -17.79
CA ARG A 8 2.13 23.94 -19.22
C ARG A 8 3.62 24.06 -19.53
N THR A 9 4.39 24.74 -18.67
CA THR A 9 5.84 24.86 -18.81
C THR A 9 6.50 23.48 -18.77
N LEU A 10 6.15 22.65 -17.78
CA LEU A 10 6.66 21.29 -17.66
C LEU A 10 6.38 20.41 -18.88
N LEU A 11 5.18 20.53 -19.47
CA LEU A 11 4.79 19.76 -20.66
C LEU A 11 5.55 20.15 -21.94
N THR A 12 6.14 21.34 -21.98
CA THR A 12 6.95 21.82 -23.11
C THR A 12 8.45 21.50 -22.97
N ILE A 13 8.90 21.01 -21.81
CA ILE A 13 10.30 20.62 -21.60
C ILE A 13 10.62 19.43 -22.51
N GLY A 14 11.59 19.60 -23.42
CA GLY A 14 12.01 18.57 -24.38
C GLY A 14 11.15 18.48 -25.65
N GLU A 15 10.03 19.20 -25.73
CA GLU A 15 9.13 19.25 -26.90
C GLU A 15 8.68 20.70 -27.20
N PRO A 16 9.60 21.62 -27.55
CA PRO A 16 9.29 23.06 -27.64
C PRO A 16 8.31 23.45 -28.77
N SER A 17 8.13 22.58 -29.77
CA SER A 17 7.14 22.75 -30.85
C SER A 17 5.69 22.50 -30.40
N ARG A 18 5.49 21.99 -29.18
CA ARG A 18 4.18 21.63 -28.62
C ARG A 18 3.60 22.80 -27.83
N THR A 19 3.40 23.93 -28.50
CA THR A 19 2.97 25.20 -27.88
C THR A 19 1.44 25.37 -27.81
N GLY A 20 0.67 24.31 -28.11
CA GLY A 20 -0.79 24.31 -28.15
C GLY A 20 -1.49 23.81 -26.89
N ASP A 21 -2.80 23.60 -26.99
CA ASP A 21 -3.67 23.06 -25.94
C ASP A 21 -3.33 21.57 -25.70
N ASP A 22 -2.37 21.32 -24.81
CA ASP A 22 -1.94 19.95 -24.49
C ASP A 22 -3.10 19.21 -23.80
N PRO A 23 -3.61 18.10 -24.36
CA PRO A 23 -4.77 17.39 -23.82
C PRO A 23 -4.54 16.84 -22.41
N ARG A 24 -3.28 16.76 -21.95
CA ARG A 24 -2.91 16.33 -20.60
C ARG A 24 -3.11 17.44 -19.57
N LEU A 25 -3.18 18.70 -19.97
CA LEU A 25 -3.22 19.85 -19.06
C LEU A 25 -4.46 19.83 -18.16
N ALA A 26 -5.63 19.53 -18.72
CA ALA A 26 -6.86 19.39 -17.95
C ALA A 26 -6.74 18.28 -16.88
N GLY A 27 -6.26 17.10 -17.27
CA GLY A 27 -6.07 15.98 -16.34
C GLY A 27 -5.03 16.25 -15.26
N LEU A 28 -3.93 16.94 -15.59
CA LEU A 28 -2.90 17.31 -14.61
C LEU A 28 -3.36 18.39 -13.64
N SER A 29 -4.14 19.37 -14.11
CA SER A 29 -4.74 20.38 -13.25
C SER A 29 -5.76 19.77 -12.28
N ASP A 30 -6.56 18.80 -12.74
CA ASP A 30 -7.50 18.09 -11.89
C ASP A 30 -6.79 17.22 -10.84
N LEU A 31 -5.73 16.51 -11.25
CA LEU A 31 -4.90 15.75 -10.34
C LEU A 31 -4.18 16.65 -9.32
N ALA A 32 -3.66 17.80 -9.74
CA ALA A 32 -3.03 18.78 -8.85
C ALA A 32 -4.03 19.35 -7.83
N ARG A 33 -5.31 19.48 -8.20
CA ARG A 33 -6.36 19.88 -7.25
C ARG A 33 -6.64 18.78 -6.24
N GLN A 34 -6.83 17.54 -6.70
CA GLN A 34 -7.04 16.37 -5.84
C GLN A 34 -5.87 16.12 -4.88
N MET A 35 -4.63 16.33 -5.34
CA MET A 35 -3.43 16.19 -4.52
C MET A 35 -3.19 17.39 -3.59
N GLY A 36 -3.83 18.53 -3.83
CA GLY A 36 -3.72 19.74 -3.00
C GLY A 36 -4.50 19.65 -1.69
N ASP A 37 -5.54 18.81 -1.66
CA ASP A 37 -6.31 18.48 -0.45
C ASP A 37 -5.55 17.51 0.48
N VAL A 38 -4.46 16.91 -0.03
CA VAL A 38 -3.49 16.15 0.76
C VAL A 38 -2.34 17.11 1.13
N PRO A 39 -2.01 17.28 2.41
CA PRO A 39 -0.87 18.13 2.79
C PRO A 39 0.38 17.73 2.01
N PRO A 40 1.12 18.66 1.38
CA PRO A 40 2.31 18.36 0.58
C PRO A 40 3.50 17.87 1.43
N ASP A 41 3.27 17.60 2.71
CA ASP A 41 4.26 17.12 3.64
C ASP A 41 4.77 15.74 3.21
N LYS A 42 6.09 15.55 3.31
CA LYS A 42 6.72 14.25 3.09
C LYS A 42 6.23 13.21 4.10
N ASP A 43 5.73 13.68 5.24
CA ASP A 43 5.17 12.89 6.33
C ASP A 43 3.63 12.77 6.24
N ALA A 44 3.02 13.14 5.11
CA ALA A 44 1.58 12.99 4.91
C ALA A 44 1.18 11.50 5.09
N PRO A 45 0.23 11.18 6.00
CA PRO A 45 -0.13 9.79 6.33
C PRO A 45 -0.45 8.94 5.10
N VAL A 46 -1.04 9.53 4.07
CA VAL A 46 -1.37 8.83 2.82
C VAL A 46 -0.13 8.29 2.10
N ARG A 47 1.00 9.04 2.07
CA ARG A 47 2.23 8.62 1.41
C ARG A 47 2.91 7.49 2.17
N GLU A 48 2.97 7.60 3.51
CA GLU A 48 3.54 6.55 4.35
C GLU A 48 2.74 5.25 4.27
N VAL A 49 1.42 5.34 4.35
CA VAL A 49 0.53 4.17 4.24
C VAL A 49 0.64 3.53 2.86
N LEU A 50 0.61 4.32 1.77
CA LEU A 50 0.80 3.80 0.42
C LEU A 50 2.15 3.09 0.25
N ALA A 51 3.25 3.70 0.71
CA ALA A 51 4.57 3.09 0.67
C ALA A 51 4.62 1.77 1.46
N ARG A 52 3.92 1.70 2.59
CA ARG A 52 3.80 0.49 3.42
C ARG A 52 2.98 -0.60 2.74
N MET A 53 1.92 -0.24 2.02
CA MET A 53 1.12 -1.22 1.27
C MET A 53 1.90 -1.83 0.10
N GLY A 54 2.89 -1.11 -0.43
CA GLY A 54 3.83 -1.63 -1.43
C GLY A 54 4.90 -2.58 -0.87
N ASP A 55 4.97 -2.78 0.45
CA ASP A 55 5.91 -3.72 1.04
C ASP A 55 5.32 -5.15 1.08
N ASN A 56 6.17 -6.16 0.82
CA ASN A 56 5.75 -7.56 0.68
C ASN A 56 5.11 -8.16 1.95
N TRP A 57 5.23 -7.51 3.11
CA TRP A 57 4.81 -8.08 4.39
C TRP A 57 3.52 -7.46 4.93
N SER A 58 3.38 -6.14 4.86
CA SER A 58 2.25 -5.42 5.46
C SER A 58 0.93 -5.83 4.82
N ALA A 59 0.87 -5.93 3.49
CA ALA A 59 -0.32 -6.41 2.79
C ALA A 59 -0.67 -7.86 3.20
N LEU A 60 0.33 -8.75 3.26
CA LEU A 60 0.12 -10.14 3.67
C LEU A 60 -0.33 -10.26 5.14
N ILE A 61 0.25 -9.47 6.04
CA ILE A 61 -0.16 -9.40 7.46
C ILE A 61 -1.62 -8.97 7.55
N LEU A 62 -2.02 -7.92 6.84
CA LEU A 62 -3.41 -7.45 6.84
C LEU A 62 -4.37 -8.52 6.33
N LYS A 63 -4.03 -9.23 5.23
CA LYS A 63 -4.84 -10.34 4.71
C LYS A 63 -4.98 -11.49 5.70
N VAL A 64 -3.89 -11.87 6.38
CA VAL A 64 -3.96 -12.94 7.41
C VAL A 64 -4.78 -12.47 8.60
N LEU A 65 -4.61 -11.23 9.08
CA LEU A 65 -5.43 -10.72 10.19
C LEU A 65 -6.90 -10.48 9.81
N ALA A 66 -7.22 -10.37 8.52
CA ALA A 66 -8.60 -10.33 8.05
C ALA A 66 -9.34 -11.66 8.30
N THR A 67 -8.63 -12.78 8.42
CA THR A 67 -9.24 -14.08 8.71
C THR A 67 -9.46 -14.34 10.20
N GLY A 68 -8.96 -13.47 11.08
CA GLY A 68 -9.21 -13.58 12.52
C GLY A 68 -8.13 -12.97 13.41
N THR A 69 -8.22 -13.29 14.69
CA THR A 69 -7.27 -12.84 15.72
C THR A 69 -6.12 -13.83 15.87
N TYR A 70 -4.88 -13.35 15.93
CA TYR A 70 -3.69 -14.20 16.00
C TYR A 70 -2.72 -13.77 17.11
N ARG A 71 -2.11 -14.76 17.76
CA ARG A 71 -0.88 -14.57 18.56
C ARG A 71 0.31 -14.38 17.65
N HIS A 72 1.31 -13.59 18.08
CA HIS A 72 2.52 -13.30 17.30
C HIS A 72 3.20 -14.56 16.72
N ALA A 73 3.47 -15.57 17.55
CA ALA A 73 4.14 -16.79 17.10
C ALA A 73 3.30 -17.61 16.10
N THR A 74 1.97 -17.55 16.19
CA THR A 74 1.09 -18.23 15.24
C THR A 74 1.01 -17.45 13.94
N LEU A 75 0.83 -16.13 14.03
CA LEU A 75 0.83 -15.22 12.89
C LEU A 75 2.12 -15.36 12.07
N LYS A 76 3.29 -15.41 12.74
CA LYS A 76 4.59 -15.62 12.08
C LYS A 76 4.61 -16.90 11.26
N ARG A 77 4.17 -18.03 11.84
CA ARG A 77 4.15 -19.33 11.16
C ARG A 77 3.19 -19.35 9.97
N VAL A 78 2.02 -18.74 10.11
CA VAL A 78 1.04 -18.63 9.02
C VAL A 78 1.61 -17.79 7.87
N ILE A 79 2.19 -16.62 8.17
CA ILE A 79 2.82 -15.76 7.15
C ILE A 79 3.98 -16.49 6.47
N ALA A 80 4.82 -17.19 7.23
CA ALA A 80 5.92 -17.97 6.69
C ALA A 80 5.46 -19.06 5.71
N ALA A 81 4.33 -19.73 6.02
CA ALA A 81 3.77 -20.77 5.18
C ALA A 81 3.08 -20.24 3.91
N LEU A 82 2.54 -19.01 3.96
CA LEU A 82 1.84 -18.38 2.82
C LEU A 82 2.77 -17.54 1.92
N SER A 83 3.96 -17.19 2.42
CA SER A 83 4.94 -16.41 1.67
C SER A 83 5.69 -17.30 0.68
N ALA A 84 5.66 -16.92 -0.61
CA ALA A 84 6.31 -17.68 -1.68
C ALA A 84 7.84 -17.50 -1.73
N GLU A 85 8.37 -16.37 -1.26
CA GLU A 85 9.75 -15.99 -1.56
C GLU A 85 10.71 -16.09 -0.36
N ARG A 86 10.26 -15.86 0.89
CA ARG A 86 11.10 -15.90 2.11
C ARG A 86 10.30 -16.16 3.40
N ASP A 87 10.96 -16.65 4.46
CA ASP A 87 10.42 -16.63 5.83
C ASP A 87 10.58 -15.21 6.44
N ILE A 88 9.53 -14.72 7.10
CA ILE A 88 9.57 -13.43 7.80
C ILE A 88 10.36 -13.58 9.11
N SER A 89 11.35 -12.73 9.35
CA SER A 89 12.04 -12.73 10.65
C SER A 89 11.11 -12.23 11.76
N GLN A 90 11.31 -12.69 13.00
CA GLN A 90 10.53 -12.21 14.14
C GLN A 90 10.63 -10.68 14.31
N ARG A 91 11.85 -10.15 14.14
CA ARG A 91 12.11 -8.71 14.21
C ARG A 91 11.32 -7.94 13.15
N MET A 92 11.27 -8.44 11.91
CA MET A 92 10.52 -7.80 10.84
C MET A 92 9.01 -7.84 11.11
N LEU A 93 8.46 -8.98 11.55
CA LEU A 93 7.04 -9.07 11.91
C LEU A 93 6.68 -8.06 13.00
N THR A 94 7.49 -7.96 14.06
CA THR A 94 7.26 -7.00 15.15
C THR A 94 7.32 -5.55 14.64
N LEU A 95 8.26 -5.23 13.76
CA LEU A 95 8.38 -3.89 13.17
C LEU A 95 7.12 -3.52 12.37
N ARG A 96 6.64 -4.45 11.53
CA ARG A 96 5.45 -4.23 10.68
C ARG A 96 4.18 -4.13 11.52
N LEU A 97 3.99 -5.00 12.51
CA LEU A 97 2.84 -4.92 13.42
C LEU A 97 2.80 -3.60 14.19
N ARG A 98 3.95 -3.10 14.67
CA ARG A 98 4.00 -1.79 15.34
C ARG A 98 3.65 -0.64 14.42
N ALA A 99 4.07 -0.70 13.15
CA ALA A 99 3.70 0.32 12.17
C ALA A 99 2.20 0.29 11.89
N LEU A 100 1.63 -0.89 11.64
CA LEU A 100 0.20 -1.06 11.40
C LEU A 100 -0.66 -0.70 12.63
N GLU A 101 -0.13 -0.90 13.84
CA GLU A 101 -0.74 -0.47 15.09
C GLU A 101 -0.72 1.06 15.22
N ARG A 102 0.44 1.69 14.94
CA ARG A 102 0.58 3.15 14.91
C ARG A 102 -0.38 3.82 13.92
N ASP A 103 -0.57 3.20 12.75
CA ASP A 103 -1.51 3.69 11.73
C ASP A 103 -2.98 3.42 12.08
N GLY A 104 -3.25 2.64 13.14
CA GLY A 104 -4.60 2.28 13.57
C GLY A 104 -5.25 1.16 12.76
N PHE A 105 -4.50 0.41 11.93
CA PHE A 105 -5.04 -0.74 11.18
C PHE A 105 -5.09 -2.02 12.02
N VAL A 106 -4.18 -2.18 12.97
CA VAL A 106 -4.07 -3.37 13.83
C VAL A 106 -4.22 -2.98 15.29
N ALA A 107 -5.09 -3.69 16.01
CA ALA A 107 -5.18 -3.61 17.45
C ALA A 107 -4.31 -4.70 18.09
N ARG A 108 -3.53 -4.30 19.11
CA ARG A 108 -2.80 -5.20 20.00
C ARG A 108 -3.52 -5.30 21.33
N ARG A 109 -3.86 -6.51 21.76
CA ARG A 109 -4.52 -6.77 23.05
C ARG A 109 -3.65 -7.67 23.92
N GLU A 110 -3.31 -7.18 25.10
CA GLU A 110 -2.69 -7.99 26.15
C GLU A 110 -3.78 -8.68 26.98
N HIS A 111 -3.48 -9.89 27.42
CA HIS A 111 -4.35 -10.69 28.28
C HIS A 111 -3.59 -11.08 29.55
N ASP A 112 -4.24 -10.89 30.69
CA ASP A 112 -3.75 -11.32 32.01
C ASP A 112 -3.90 -12.83 32.20
N THR A 113 -3.19 -13.58 31.36
CA THR A 113 -3.11 -15.04 31.44
C THR A 113 -1.73 -15.48 31.95
N VAL A 114 -1.64 -16.70 32.47
CA VAL A 114 -0.36 -17.35 32.75
C VAL A 114 -0.19 -18.53 31.78
N PRO A 115 0.79 -18.49 30.85
CA PRO A 115 1.72 -17.38 30.58
C PRO A 115 1.04 -16.16 29.90
N PRO A 116 1.65 -14.96 29.97
CA PRO A 116 1.12 -13.75 29.34
C PRO A 116 0.87 -13.95 27.84
N ARG A 117 -0.25 -13.44 27.36
CA ARG A 117 -0.68 -13.59 25.96
C ARG A 117 -0.94 -12.24 25.32
N VAL A 118 -0.50 -12.11 24.07
CA VAL A 118 -0.73 -10.94 23.24
C VAL A 118 -1.37 -11.38 21.93
N ASP A 119 -2.50 -10.77 21.62
CA ASP A 119 -3.28 -11.01 20.42
C ASP A 119 -3.29 -9.78 19.51
N TYR A 120 -3.30 -10.05 18.20
CA TYR A 120 -3.36 -9.05 17.15
C TYR A 120 -4.61 -9.30 16.30
N ALA A 121 -5.36 -8.23 16.01
CA ALA A 121 -6.54 -8.27 15.16
C ALA A 121 -6.66 -6.99 14.34
N LEU A 122 -7.36 -7.03 13.21
CA LEU A 122 -7.69 -5.79 12.50
C LEU A 122 -8.66 -4.92 13.31
N THR A 123 -8.47 -3.62 13.24
CA THR A 123 -9.49 -2.62 13.57
C THR A 123 -10.52 -2.53 12.44
N ASP A 124 -11.57 -1.71 12.61
CA ASP A 124 -12.49 -1.42 11.50
C ASP A 124 -11.81 -0.70 10.34
N LEU A 125 -10.88 0.22 10.65
CA LEU A 125 -10.06 0.88 9.63
C LEU A 125 -9.18 -0.13 8.88
N GLY A 126 -8.55 -1.06 9.60
CA GLY A 126 -7.75 -2.14 9.00
C GLY A 126 -8.57 -3.08 8.13
N ARG A 127 -9.80 -3.40 8.54
CA ARG A 127 -10.75 -4.19 7.74
C ARG A 127 -11.12 -3.48 6.43
N GLY A 128 -11.37 -2.17 6.50
CA GLY A 128 -11.62 -1.35 5.30
C GLY A 128 -10.46 -1.42 4.32
N LEU A 129 -9.23 -1.19 4.80
CA LEU A 129 -8.02 -1.26 3.96
C LEU A 129 -7.78 -2.66 3.37
N ALA A 130 -7.98 -3.73 4.15
CA ALA A 130 -7.85 -5.10 3.66
C ALA A 130 -8.83 -5.37 2.49
N GLY A 131 -10.06 -4.83 2.57
CA GLY A 131 -11.04 -4.91 1.49
C GLY A 131 -10.66 -4.16 0.22
N GLU A 132 -9.94 -3.04 0.33
CA GLU A 132 -9.35 -2.34 -0.82
C GLU A 132 -8.24 -3.15 -1.47
N LEU A 133 -7.31 -3.68 -0.66
CA LEU A 133 -6.20 -4.51 -1.13
C LEU A 133 -6.71 -5.74 -1.89
N ASP A 134 -7.75 -6.38 -1.39
CA ASP A 134 -8.37 -7.53 -2.04
C ASP A 134 -8.96 -7.19 -3.41
N ARG A 135 -9.47 -5.96 -3.61
CA ARG A 135 -9.94 -5.52 -4.94
C ARG A 135 -8.78 -5.35 -5.92
N VAL A 136 -7.69 -4.74 -5.48
CA VAL A 136 -6.49 -4.57 -6.28
C VAL A 136 -5.90 -5.92 -6.67
N ILE A 137 -5.78 -6.84 -5.71
CA ILE A 137 -5.23 -8.18 -5.94
C ILE A 137 -6.10 -8.95 -6.94
N ARG A 138 -7.42 -8.96 -6.78
CA ARG A 138 -8.33 -9.64 -7.73
C ARG A 138 -8.21 -9.07 -9.14
N TRP A 139 -8.06 -7.75 -9.27
CA TRP A 139 -7.85 -7.12 -10.57
C TRP A 139 -6.52 -7.58 -11.18
N ILE A 140 -5.44 -7.61 -10.40
CA ILE A 140 -4.13 -8.09 -10.87
C ILE A 140 -4.21 -9.56 -11.31
N GLU A 141 -4.83 -10.41 -10.51
CA GLU A 141 -5.01 -11.84 -10.82
C GLU A 141 -5.78 -12.03 -12.14
N ALA A 142 -6.90 -11.30 -12.32
CA ALA A 142 -7.71 -11.34 -13.52
C ALA A 142 -6.97 -10.88 -14.79
N ASN A 143 -5.95 -10.03 -14.65
CA ASN A 143 -5.18 -9.47 -15.77
C ASN A 143 -3.74 -9.98 -15.82
N SER A 144 -3.42 -11.05 -15.08
CA SER A 144 -2.05 -11.59 -14.96
C SER A 144 -1.45 -11.98 -16.30
N ALA A 145 -2.23 -12.60 -17.19
CA ALA A 145 -1.79 -12.97 -18.53
C ALA A 145 -1.41 -11.74 -19.39
N GLU A 146 -2.14 -10.63 -19.27
CA GLU A 146 -1.82 -9.39 -19.99
C GLU A 146 -0.51 -8.78 -19.47
N VAL A 147 -0.29 -8.82 -18.16
CA VAL A 147 0.95 -8.36 -17.53
C VAL A 147 2.14 -9.21 -17.99
N GLU A 148 1.99 -10.52 -18.05
CA GLU A 148 3.03 -11.45 -18.55
C GLU A 148 3.35 -11.18 -20.02
N ALA A 149 2.33 -11.02 -20.88
CA ALA A 149 2.52 -10.68 -22.29
C ALA A 149 3.20 -9.32 -22.48
N ALA A 150 2.88 -8.32 -21.65
CA ALA A 150 3.57 -7.04 -21.66
C ALA A 150 5.05 -7.14 -21.26
N ARG A 151 5.37 -7.97 -20.25
CA ARG A 151 6.76 -8.22 -19.83
C ARG A 151 7.57 -8.93 -20.91
N ALA A 152 6.99 -9.92 -21.59
CA ALA A 152 7.63 -10.63 -22.68
C ALA A 152 8.02 -9.66 -23.82
N ARG A 153 7.07 -8.81 -24.27
CA ARG A 153 7.32 -7.82 -25.34
C ARG A 153 8.37 -6.76 -25.02
N PHE A 154 8.57 -6.43 -23.74
CA PHE A 154 9.62 -5.47 -23.34
C PHE A 154 11.01 -6.12 -23.26
N GLY A 155 11.06 -7.43 -23.00
CA GLY A 155 12.30 -8.19 -22.91
C GLY A 155 12.82 -8.69 -24.27
N GLU A 156 12.00 -8.64 -25.32
CA GLU A 156 12.39 -8.77 -26.74
C GLU A 156 13.05 -7.49 -27.25
#